data_AF-A0A7L0G0H4-F1
#
_entry.id   AF-A0A7L0G0H4-F1
#
_cell.length_a   1.000
_cell.length_b   1.000
_cell.length_c   1.000
_cell.angle_alpha   90.00
_cell.angle_beta   90.00
_cell.angle_gamma   90.00
#
_symmetry.space_group_name_H-M   'P 1'
#
loop_
_entity.id
_entity.type
_entity.pdbx_description
1 polymer ?
#
loop_
_entity_poly.entity_id
_entity_poly.type
_entity_poly.pdbx_seq_one_letter_code
_entity_poly.pdbx_strand_id
1 'polypeptide(L)'
;FASYYGDHMVLQKAPAGAVVWGYGEPGAAVTVALSGDGGGIVGKKTAPVKGPSGTWTTVLDPMDQGGPYALTARQGPENVTLRDIYFGDVWLCSGQSNMAMTVLQIANASRELAAAARYPDVRVFAAAPARSDVELEDLERIALPWSIPTAAENLGHGNFTYFSAVCWLLGRHLYEALRCPVGLVEVAWGGTPIEAWSSREALRECGLPGNAGRVSALPRYPSSPIPLSLLSHPVIPPGLSPAPSFSGPGEANAFLHTDRYNCTFPALIADWRRAFHTGSAGQTEPLLPFGFVQLSTYRRRSPDDAFARLRWHQTADLGVVPNARMPGTFMAVAMDLCDERSPYGRRVPGGGAEGEEATGCRLRASLLFLGSIHPRDKQNVAQRLQLGARAVAYGEKDLVFQGPYPTGAILEATGAVLNVTYSQELVWRRRDASAFEVCCSSGISRCRWVPAPVLAAEGRTVTLALGGCAPPARALRYAWAEWPCQYQSCALYNTRGLPAPPFL
;
A
#
# COMPACT_ATOMS: atom_id res chain seq x y z
N PHE A 1 -3.63 -18.55 23.10
CA PHE A 1 -2.93 -17.76 22.07
C PHE A 1 -3.52 -16.36 22.05
N ALA A 2 -2.82 -15.37 21.48
CA ALA A 2 -3.43 -14.07 21.15
C ALA A 2 -4.61 -14.25 20.18
N SER A 3 -5.53 -13.29 20.17
CA SER A 3 -6.85 -13.40 19.54
C SER A 3 -6.79 -13.69 18.04
N TYR A 4 -5.78 -13.18 17.35
CA TYR A 4 -5.64 -13.28 15.90
C TYR A 4 -5.00 -14.57 15.39
N TYR A 5 -4.55 -15.46 16.29
CA TYR A 5 -4.15 -16.80 15.90
C TYR A 5 -5.40 -17.68 15.74
N GLY A 6 -5.47 -18.44 14.65
CA GLY A 6 -6.61 -19.30 14.36
C GLY A 6 -6.24 -20.49 13.48
N ASP A 7 -7.19 -21.38 13.24
CA ASP A 7 -7.05 -22.43 12.24
C ASP A 7 -6.85 -21.83 10.84
N HIS A 8 -6.26 -22.58 9.91
CA HIS A 8 -6.01 -22.15 8.52
C HIS A 8 -5.00 -21.00 8.35
N MET A 9 -4.29 -20.55 9.39
CA MET A 9 -3.34 -19.45 9.28
C MET A 9 -2.03 -19.84 8.60
N VAL A 10 -1.31 -18.82 8.13
CA VAL A 10 0.08 -18.95 7.68
C VAL A 10 1.00 -18.26 8.67
N LEU A 11 2.03 -18.97 9.11
CA LEU A 11 3.14 -18.46 9.90
C LEU A 11 4.35 -18.18 9.00
N GLN A 12 5.19 -17.23 9.39
CA GLN A 12 6.40 -16.91 8.64
C GLN A 12 7.35 -18.10 8.54
N LYS A 13 7.76 -18.45 7.31
CA LYS A 13 8.79 -19.46 7.03
C LYS A 13 10.21 -18.95 7.30
N ALA A 14 11.16 -19.90 7.30
CA ALA A 14 12.59 -19.70 7.34
C ALA A 14 13.09 -18.65 6.32
N PRO A 15 14.20 -17.92 6.61
CA PRO A 15 15.19 -18.19 7.66
C PRO A 15 14.80 -17.69 9.06
N ALA A 16 13.77 -16.86 9.18
CA ALA A 16 13.27 -16.40 10.47
C ALA A 16 12.43 -17.49 11.17
N GLY A 17 12.39 -17.46 12.50
CA GLY A 17 11.47 -18.25 13.30
C GLY A 17 10.15 -17.50 13.50
N ALA A 18 9.02 -18.19 13.34
CA ALA A 18 7.72 -17.61 13.62
C ALA A 18 7.56 -17.31 15.11
N VAL A 19 7.16 -16.08 15.45
CA VAL A 19 6.91 -15.66 16.82
C VAL A 19 5.47 -15.98 17.18
N VAL A 20 5.28 -16.73 18.27
CA VAL A 20 3.95 -17.09 18.78
C VAL A 20 3.84 -16.70 20.24
N TRP A 21 2.68 -16.18 20.61
CA TRP A 21 2.45 -15.68 21.97
C TRP A 21 0.97 -15.79 22.36
N GLY A 22 0.69 -15.56 23.63
CA GLY A 22 -0.67 -15.47 24.14
C GLY A 22 -0.69 -15.26 25.64
N TYR A 23 -1.83 -15.59 26.23
CA TYR A 23 -2.08 -15.45 27.65
C TYR A 23 -1.99 -16.79 28.40
N GLY A 24 -1.72 -16.72 29.70
CA GLY A 24 -1.77 -17.83 30.64
C GLY A 24 -1.64 -17.36 32.09
N GLU A 25 -1.65 -18.29 33.04
CA GLU A 25 -1.51 -17.96 34.46
C GLU A 25 -0.11 -17.39 34.81
N PRO A 26 -0.01 -16.20 35.45
CA PRO A 26 1.27 -15.62 35.85
C PRO A 26 2.13 -16.57 36.70
N GLY A 27 3.43 -16.69 36.36
CA GLY A 27 4.36 -17.56 37.06
C GLY A 27 4.33 -19.04 36.61
N ALA A 28 3.35 -19.43 35.79
CA ALA A 28 3.35 -20.74 35.13
C ALA A 28 4.23 -20.74 33.88
N ALA A 29 4.33 -21.91 33.23
CA ALA A 29 5.00 -22.07 31.94
C ALA A 29 4.06 -22.68 30.90
N VAL A 30 4.10 -22.17 29.68
CA VAL A 30 3.36 -22.69 28.53
C VAL A 30 4.31 -23.47 27.64
N THR A 31 3.92 -24.70 27.30
CA THR A 31 4.63 -25.52 26.32
C THR A 31 3.90 -25.44 24.98
N VAL A 32 4.60 -24.96 23.95
CA VAL A 32 4.12 -24.90 22.58
C VAL A 32 4.74 -26.06 21.81
N ALA A 33 3.91 -26.93 21.25
CA ALA A 33 4.33 -28.07 20.43
C ALA A 33 3.78 -27.92 19.01
N LEU A 34 4.65 -28.10 18.03
CA LEU A 34 4.31 -28.19 16.62
C LEU A 34 4.31 -29.66 16.21
N SER A 35 3.21 -30.13 15.65
CA SER A 35 3.05 -31.50 15.16
C SER A 35 2.81 -31.51 13.66
N GLY A 36 3.46 -32.44 12.95
CA GLY A 36 3.18 -32.69 11.53
C GLY A 36 1.88 -33.47 11.32
N ASP A 37 1.49 -33.65 10.06
CA ASP A 37 0.25 -34.34 9.64
C ASP A 37 0.12 -35.78 10.21
N GLY A 38 1.24 -36.47 10.41
CA GLY A 38 1.29 -37.80 11.06
C GLY A 38 1.18 -37.78 12.59
N GLY A 39 0.94 -36.62 13.22
CA GLY A 39 0.80 -36.44 14.67
C GLY A 39 2.12 -36.41 15.46
N GLY A 40 3.25 -36.69 14.81
CA GLY A 40 4.57 -36.58 15.42
C GLY A 40 4.95 -35.14 15.74
N ILE A 41 5.49 -34.91 16.95
CA ILE A 41 5.99 -33.59 17.37
C ILE A 41 7.29 -33.31 16.62
N VAL A 42 7.29 -32.26 15.80
CA VAL A 42 8.45 -31.81 15.01
C VAL A 42 9.17 -30.63 15.67
N GLY A 43 8.51 -29.93 16.60
CA GLY A 43 9.10 -28.83 17.34
C GLY A 43 8.44 -28.65 18.70
N LYS A 44 9.20 -28.21 19.70
CA LYS A 44 8.69 -27.96 21.04
C LYS A 44 9.46 -26.83 21.72
N LYS A 45 8.73 -25.85 22.24
CA LYS A 45 9.27 -24.72 23.00
C LYS A 45 8.52 -24.58 24.32
N THR A 46 9.19 -24.03 25.34
CA THR A 46 8.56 -23.70 26.61
C THR A 46 8.87 -22.24 26.92
N ALA A 47 7.84 -21.48 27.29
CA ALA A 47 7.97 -20.07 27.66
C ALA A 47 7.35 -19.81 29.04
N PRO A 48 8.02 -19.04 29.91
CA PRO A 48 7.41 -18.59 31.15
C PRO A 48 6.34 -17.54 30.86
N VAL A 49 5.29 -17.54 31.68
CA VAL A 49 4.27 -16.48 31.68
C VAL A 49 4.74 -15.33 32.57
N LYS A 50 4.83 -14.13 31.99
CA LYS A 50 5.25 -12.92 32.70
C LYS A 50 4.11 -12.41 33.61
N GLY A 51 4.38 -12.20 34.89
CA GLY A 51 3.47 -11.47 35.81
C GLY A 51 3.96 -10.03 35.89
N PRO A 52 3.31 -9.05 35.22
CA PRO A 52 1.91 -8.65 35.44
C PRO A 52 0.98 -8.72 34.21
N SER A 53 1.52 -8.94 33.01
CA SER A 53 0.74 -8.96 31.75
C SER A 53 -0.02 -10.26 31.52
N GLY A 54 0.37 -11.35 32.21
CA GLY A 54 -0.16 -12.68 31.95
C GLY A 54 0.23 -13.23 30.58
N THR A 55 1.24 -12.65 29.92
CA THR A 55 1.64 -13.01 28.56
C THR A 55 2.86 -13.93 28.54
N TRP A 56 2.86 -14.86 27.59
CA TRP A 56 4.01 -15.68 27.23
C TRP A 56 4.32 -15.47 25.75
N THR A 57 5.59 -15.56 25.36
CA THR A 57 6.02 -15.47 23.96
C THR A 57 7.15 -16.46 23.72
N THR A 58 7.20 -17.05 22.54
CA THR A 58 8.29 -17.92 22.11
C THR A 58 8.51 -17.82 20.61
N VAL A 59 9.74 -18.09 20.18
CA VAL A 59 10.13 -18.17 18.78
C VAL A 59 10.20 -19.65 18.42
N LEU A 60 9.40 -20.06 17.44
CA LEU A 60 9.48 -21.40 16.87
C LEU A 60 10.80 -21.55 16.10
N ASP A 61 11.28 -22.79 15.97
CA ASP A 61 12.43 -23.04 15.09
C ASP A 61 12.08 -22.62 13.65
N PRO A 62 13.03 -22.08 12.86
CA PRO A 62 12.79 -21.76 11.47
C PRO A 62 12.30 -22.99 10.71
N MET A 63 11.14 -22.85 10.05
CA MET A 63 10.51 -23.94 9.30
C MET A 63 10.54 -23.65 7.81
N ASP A 64 10.86 -24.66 7.01
CA ASP A 64 10.68 -24.57 5.56
C ASP A 64 9.20 -24.39 5.20
N GLN A 65 8.95 -23.84 4.01
CA GLN A 65 7.59 -23.63 3.52
C GLN A 65 6.82 -24.97 3.42
N GLY A 66 5.56 -24.97 3.83
CA GLY A 66 4.70 -26.15 3.75
C GLY A 66 3.79 -26.33 4.95
N GLY A 67 3.20 -27.51 5.03
CA GLY A 67 2.13 -27.85 5.98
C GLY A 67 1.27 -28.98 5.40
N PRO A 68 0.12 -29.29 6.04
CA PRO A 68 -0.39 -28.66 7.24
C PRO A 68 0.33 -29.14 8.52
N TYR A 69 0.37 -28.27 9.52
CA TYR A 69 0.80 -28.57 10.88
C TYR A 69 -0.32 -28.29 11.89
N ALA A 70 -0.17 -28.85 13.09
CA ALA A 70 -0.96 -28.50 14.26
C ALA A 70 -0.06 -27.81 15.30
N LEU A 71 -0.51 -26.69 15.85
CA LEU A 71 0.19 -25.93 16.88
C LEU A 71 -0.59 -25.98 18.19
N THR A 72 -0.05 -26.68 19.19
CA THR A 72 -0.69 -26.86 20.50
C THR A 72 0.05 -26.08 21.57
N ALA A 73 -0.63 -25.16 22.26
CA ALA A 73 -0.15 -24.56 23.50
C ALA A 73 -0.78 -25.29 24.70
N ARG A 74 0.04 -25.68 25.68
CA ARG A 74 -0.40 -26.39 26.88
C ARG A 74 0.13 -25.74 28.15
N GLN A 75 -0.75 -25.55 29.14
CA GLN A 75 -0.43 -25.13 30.50
C GLN A 75 -1.13 -26.07 31.48
N GLY A 76 -0.36 -26.90 32.20
CA GLY A 76 -0.95 -27.92 33.07
C GLY A 76 -1.89 -28.88 32.31
N PRO A 77 -3.16 -29.04 32.74
CA PRO A 77 -4.15 -29.88 32.05
C PRO A 77 -4.79 -29.18 30.84
N GLU A 78 -4.73 -27.85 30.75
CA GLU A 78 -5.37 -27.08 29.70
C GLU A 78 -4.52 -27.06 28.43
N ASN A 79 -5.18 -27.21 27.28
CA ASN A 79 -4.53 -27.05 25.98
C ASN A 79 -5.46 -26.36 24.98
N VAL A 80 -4.83 -25.68 24.03
CA VAL A 80 -5.48 -25.11 22.84
C VAL A 80 -4.67 -25.56 21.64
N THR A 81 -5.34 -26.09 20.62
CA THR A 81 -4.69 -26.58 19.40
C THR A 81 -5.26 -25.85 18.18
N LEU A 82 -4.39 -25.20 17.43
CA LEU A 82 -4.66 -24.63 16.12
C LEU A 82 -4.28 -25.63 15.03
N ARG A 83 -5.09 -25.76 13.99
CA ARG A 83 -4.95 -26.78 12.93
C ARG A 83 -4.88 -26.13 11.55
N ASP A 84 -4.43 -26.92 10.57
CA ASP A 84 -4.23 -26.47 9.19
C ASP A 84 -3.27 -25.27 9.09
N ILE A 85 -2.18 -25.33 9.85
CA ILE A 85 -1.17 -24.27 9.91
C ILE A 85 -0.13 -24.50 8.81
N TYR A 86 0.12 -23.48 7.99
CA TYR A 86 1.19 -23.50 7.00
C TYR A 86 2.32 -22.56 7.38
N PHE A 87 3.55 -22.90 6.99
CA PHE A 87 4.67 -21.98 6.96
C PHE A 87 4.84 -21.43 5.55
N GLY A 88 4.89 -20.11 5.43
CA GLY A 88 4.89 -19.39 4.17
C GLY A 88 5.25 -17.91 4.36
N ASP A 89 4.89 -17.07 3.40
CA ASP A 89 5.14 -15.63 3.46
C ASP A 89 3.87 -14.89 3.91
N VAL A 90 4.01 -13.94 4.84
CA VAL A 90 2.86 -13.22 5.43
C VAL A 90 2.89 -11.73 5.07
N TRP A 91 1.86 -11.29 4.37
CA TRP A 91 1.70 -9.92 3.87
C TRP A 91 0.66 -9.16 4.66
N LEU A 92 1.06 -8.02 5.22
CA LEU A 92 0.14 -7.04 5.82
C LEU A 92 -0.30 -6.05 4.76
N CYS A 93 -1.61 -5.93 4.58
CA CYS A 93 -2.27 -5.05 3.64
C CYS A 93 -2.99 -3.96 4.41
N SER A 94 -2.35 -2.79 4.57
CA SER A 94 -2.90 -1.69 5.37
C SER A 94 -3.13 -0.43 4.57
N GLY A 95 -3.91 0.54 5.04
CA GLY A 95 -4.15 1.79 4.33
C GLY A 95 -5.60 2.19 4.42
N GLN A 96 -6.11 2.85 3.39
CA GLN A 96 -7.48 3.36 3.39
C GLN A 96 -8.37 2.70 2.33
N SER A 97 -9.39 3.38 1.83
CA SER A 97 -10.49 2.75 1.11
C SER A 97 -10.13 2.16 -0.25
N ASN A 98 -9.09 2.61 -0.95
CA ASN A 98 -8.60 1.85 -2.12
C ASN A 98 -7.91 0.53 -1.72
N MET A 99 -7.44 0.39 -0.48
CA MET A 99 -7.01 -0.90 0.10
C MET A 99 -8.23 -1.71 0.56
N ALA A 100 -9.18 -1.09 1.27
CA ALA A 100 -10.39 -1.75 1.78
C ALA A 100 -11.41 -2.15 0.69
N MET A 101 -11.21 -1.70 -0.55
CA MET A 101 -12.08 -2.03 -1.67
C MET A 101 -12.05 -3.54 -1.94
N THR A 102 -13.21 -4.19 -1.90
CA THR A 102 -13.31 -5.66 -1.91
C THR A 102 -13.22 -6.25 -3.33
N VAL A 103 -12.99 -7.57 -3.42
CA VAL A 103 -12.90 -8.27 -4.71
C VAL A 103 -14.19 -8.14 -5.53
N LEU A 104 -15.36 -7.94 -4.90
CA LEU A 104 -16.61 -7.68 -5.63
C LEU A 104 -16.62 -6.36 -6.40
N GLN A 105 -15.82 -5.39 -5.97
CA GLN A 105 -15.91 -4.02 -6.47
C GLN A 105 -14.99 -3.75 -7.66
N ILE A 106 -14.12 -4.68 -8.02
CA ILE A 106 -13.11 -4.48 -9.07
C ILE A 106 -13.63 -4.85 -10.46
N ALA A 107 -12.92 -4.38 -11.49
CA ALA A 107 -13.12 -4.89 -12.83
C ALA A 107 -12.78 -6.40 -12.86
N ASN A 108 -13.60 -7.20 -13.55
CA ASN A 108 -13.47 -8.66 -13.64
C ASN A 108 -13.71 -9.44 -12.32
N ALA A 109 -14.41 -8.85 -11.34
CA ALA A 109 -14.74 -9.48 -10.06
C ALA A 109 -15.29 -10.91 -10.20
N SER A 110 -16.26 -11.15 -11.09
CA SER A 110 -16.87 -12.47 -11.28
C SER A 110 -15.87 -13.55 -11.66
N ARG A 111 -14.90 -13.22 -12.52
CA ARG A 111 -13.83 -14.15 -12.93
C ARG A 111 -12.87 -14.43 -11.77
N GLU A 112 -12.53 -13.39 -11.01
CA GLU A 112 -11.63 -13.51 -9.87
C GLU A 112 -12.24 -14.39 -8.76
N LEU A 113 -13.48 -14.12 -8.40
CA LEU A 113 -14.22 -14.88 -7.39
C LEU A 113 -14.40 -16.35 -7.81
N ALA A 114 -14.72 -16.62 -9.09
CA ALA A 114 -14.84 -17.99 -9.60
C ALA A 114 -13.51 -18.77 -9.58
N ALA A 115 -12.37 -18.07 -9.58
CA ALA A 115 -11.05 -18.69 -9.55
C ALA A 115 -10.52 -18.91 -8.11
N ALA A 116 -11.15 -18.32 -7.09
CA ALA A 116 -10.65 -18.31 -5.71
C ALA A 116 -10.31 -19.70 -5.15
N ALA A 117 -11.18 -20.69 -5.39
CA ALA A 117 -11.01 -22.07 -4.92
C ALA A 117 -9.75 -22.78 -5.49
N ARG A 118 -9.09 -22.21 -6.51
CA ARG A 118 -7.84 -22.74 -7.07
C ARG A 118 -6.60 -22.40 -6.24
N TYR A 119 -6.76 -21.55 -5.21
CA TYR A 119 -5.66 -21.04 -4.39
C TYR A 119 -5.89 -21.33 -2.89
N PRO A 120 -6.07 -22.61 -2.50
CA PRO A 120 -6.34 -22.95 -1.10
C PRO A 120 -5.19 -22.55 -0.17
N ASP A 121 -3.95 -22.45 -0.67
CA ASP A 121 -2.76 -22.08 0.10
C ASP A 121 -2.55 -20.55 0.24
N VAL A 122 -3.47 -19.74 -0.30
CA VAL A 122 -3.50 -18.29 -0.09
C VAL A 122 -4.56 -17.97 0.97
N ARG A 123 -4.14 -17.84 2.22
CA ARG A 123 -5.03 -17.71 3.39
C ARG A 123 -5.32 -16.25 3.70
N VAL A 124 -6.56 -15.94 4.05
CA VAL A 124 -7.02 -14.56 4.28
C VAL A 124 -7.45 -14.34 5.73
N PHE A 125 -7.16 -13.16 6.26
CA PHE A 125 -7.54 -12.70 7.59
C PHE A 125 -7.76 -11.18 7.58
N ALA A 126 -8.85 -10.69 8.16
CA ALA A 126 -9.10 -9.24 8.27
C ALA A 126 -9.29 -8.82 9.73
N ALA A 127 -8.48 -7.86 10.18
CA ALA A 127 -8.69 -7.20 11.45
C ALA A 127 -9.88 -6.23 11.33
N ALA A 128 -10.71 -6.15 12.36
CA ALA A 128 -11.77 -5.15 12.35
C ALA A 128 -11.19 -3.76 12.66
N PRO A 129 -11.74 -2.69 12.06
CA PRO A 129 -11.36 -1.33 12.40
C PRO A 129 -11.58 -1.06 13.90
N ALA A 130 -10.50 -0.64 14.57
CA ALA A 130 -10.46 -0.31 16.00
C ALA A 130 -9.60 0.93 16.21
N ARG A 131 -10.02 1.82 17.13
CA ARG A 131 -9.26 3.01 17.50
C ARG A 131 -8.76 2.83 18.93
N SER A 132 -7.48 3.09 19.12
CA SER A 132 -6.91 3.30 20.45
C SER A 132 -6.05 4.55 20.49
N ASP A 133 -6.02 5.21 21.66
CA ASP A 133 -5.12 6.32 21.98
C ASP A 133 -3.79 5.86 22.63
N VAL A 134 -3.70 4.55 22.89
CA VAL A 134 -2.56 3.81 23.43
C VAL A 134 -2.29 2.58 22.56
N GLU A 135 -1.07 2.08 22.56
CA GLU A 135 -0.77 0.81 21.88
C GLU A 135 -1.57 -0.32 22.54
N LEU A 136 -2.18 -1.17 21.71
CA LEU A 136 -2.90 -2.36 22.18
C LEU A 136 -1.98 -3.56 22.12
N GLU A 137 -2.04 -4.42 23.14
CA GLU A 137 -1.30 -5.69 23.14
C GLU A 137 -1.88 -6.70 22.16
N ASP A 138 -3.21 -6.71 21.97
CA ASP A 138 -3.95 -7.63 21.10
C ASP A 138 -5.04 -6.90 20.30
N LEU A 139 -5.59 -7.54 19.27
CA LEU A 139 -6.69 -7.00 18.49
C LEU A 139 -7.98 -6.92 19.33
N GLU A 140 -8.66 -5.77 19.25
CA GLU A 140 -9.97 -5.60 19.91
C GLU A 140 -11.06 -6.46 19.26
N ARG A 141 -11.04 -6.59 17.93
CA ARG A 141 -12.02 -7.35 17.17
C ARG A 141 -11.45 -7.86 15.85
N ILE A 142 -11.91 -9.03 15.45
CA ILE A 142 -11.60 -9.68 14.17
C ILE A 142 -12.82 -9.55 13.26
N ALA A 143 -12.62 -9.08 12.03
CA ALA A 143 -13.69 -8.97 11.03
C ALA A 143 -13.86 -10.28 10.24
N LEU A 144 -12.73 -10.91 9.89
CA LEU A 144 -12.66 -12.20 9.22
C LEU A 144 -11.55 -13.03 9.87
N PRO A 145 -11.86 -14.14 10.56
CA PRO A 145 -10.84 -15.06 11.04
C PRO A 145 -10.10 -15.73 9.88
N TRP A 146 -8.94 -16.30 10.15
CA TRP A 146 -8.14 -17.02 9.15
C TRP A 146 -8.99 -18.04 8.40
N SER A 147 -8.98 -17.94 7.08
CA SER A 147 -9.91 -18.69 6.23
C SER A 147 -9.27 -19.09 4.89
N ILE A 148 -9.78 -20.18 4.33
CA ILE A 148 -9.59 -20.55 2.92
C ILE A 148 -10.40 -19.57 2.06
N PRO A 149 -9.87 -19.04 0.94
CA PRO A 149 -10.58 -18.05 0.14
C PRO A 149 -11.81 -18.66 -0.53
N THR A 150 -12.97 -18.03 -0.33
CA THR A 150 -14.25 -18.42 -0.94
C THR A 150 -14.91 -17.20 -1.58
N ALA A 151 -15.60 -17.45 -2.70
CA ALA A 151 -16.26 -16.39 -3.46
C ALA A 151 -17.39 -15.72 -2.67
N ALA A 152 -18.20 -16.50 -1.96
CA ALA A 152 -19.45 -16.05 -1.35
C ALA A 152 -19.28 -15.48 0.07
N GLU A 153 -18.31 -15.98 0.85
CA GLU A 153 -18.26 -15.70 2.29
C GLU A 153 -17.17 -14.69 2.66
N ASN A 154 -16.00 -14.73 2.02
CA ASN A 154 -14.87 -13.89 2.44
C ASN A 154 -14.31 -12.95 1.37
N LEU A 155 -14.11 -13.37 0.12
CA LEU A 155 -13.58 -12.47 -0.90
C LEU A 155 -14.68 -11.53 -1.43
N GLY A 156 -15.89 -12.05 -1.57
CA GLY A 156 -17.04 -11.30 -2.05
C GLY A 156 -17.97 -10.80 -0.95
N HIS A 157 -17.46 -10.39 0.20
CA HIS A 157 -18.30 -9.95 1.31
C HIS A 157 -18.56 -8.43 1.27
N GLY A 158 -19.69 -8.04 0.69
CA GLY A 158 -20.22 -6.68 0.78
C GLY A 158 -19.30 -5.59 0.19
N ASN A 159 -19.74 -4.34 0.38
CA ASN A 159 -19.03 -3.16 -0.10
C ASN A 159 -18.12 -2.62 1.01
N PHE A 160 -16.82 -2.52 0.76
CA PHE A 160 -15.82 -2.06 1.74
C PHE A 160 -15.85 -2.78 3.10
N THR A 161 -16.16 -4.07 3.13
CA THR A 161 -16.21 -4.85 4.38
C THR A 161 -14.98 -5.74 4.51
N TYR A 162 -14.88 -6.79 3.68
CA TYR A 162 -13.67 -7.58 3.41
C TYR A 162 -13.98 -8.48 2.20
N PHE A 163 -13.01 -9.03 1.48
CA PHE A 163 -11.58 -8.91 1.64
C PHE A 163 -10.98 -7.99 0.57
N SER A 164 -9.93 -7.25 0.94
CA SER A 164 -9.20 -6.32 0.08
C SER A 164 -8.81 -6.96 -1.25
N ALA A 165 -9.26 -6.36 -2.36
CA ALA A 165 -8.95 -6.83 -3.69
C ALA A 165 -7.47 -6.72 -4.03
N VAL A 166 -6.81 -5.62 -3.64
CA VAL A 166 -5.38 -5.44 -3.87
C VAL A 166 -4.58 -6.49 -3.10
N CYS A 167 -4.97 -6.74 -1.84
CA CYS A 167 -4.32 -7.74 -1.01
C CYS A 167 -4.46 -9.15 -1.60
N TRP A 168 -5.70 -9.56 -1.93
CA TRP A 168 -5.99 -10.84 -2.56
C TRP A 168 -5.20 -11.05 -3.85
N LEU A 169 -5.25 -10.08 -4.76
CA LEU A 169 -4.57 -10.18 -6.06
C LEU A 169 -3.05 -10.24 -5.92
N LEU A 170 -2.47 -9.49 -4.98
CA LEU A 170 -1.04 -9.55 -4.68
C LEU A 170 -0.65 -10.96 -4.23
N GLY A 171 -1.34 -11.50 -3.21
CA GLY A 171 -1.06 -12.84 -2.68
C GLY A 171 -1.23 -13.93 -3.72
N ARG A 172 -2.31 -13.86 -4.53
CA ARG A 172 -2.53 -14.79 -5.65
C ARG A 172 -1.37 -14.75 -6.64
N HIS A 173 -0.94 -13.57 -7.07
CA HIS A 173 0.16 -13.43 -8.03
C HIS A 173 1.50 -13.90 -7.47
N LEU A 174 1.76 -13.65 -6.19
CA LEU A 174 2.96 -14.16 -5.52
C LEU A 174 2.93 -15.68 -5.41
N TYR A 175 1.79 -16.28 -5.06
CA TYR A 175 1.63 -17.73 -5.03
C TYR A 175 1.85 -18.35 -6.42
N GLU A 176 1.28 -17.76 -7.47
CA GLU A 176 1.49 -18.22 -8.86
C GLU A 176 2.97 -18.23 -9.25
N ALA A 177 3.72 -17.20 -8.84
CA ALA A 177 5.12 -17.02 -9.18
C ALA A 177 6.07 -17.87 -8.33
N LEU A 178 5.79 -18.01 -7.02
CA LEU A 178 6.72 -18.55 -6.04
C LEU A 178 6.34 -19.93 -5.52
N ARG A 179 5.07 -20.35 -5.67
CA ARG A 179 4.54 -21.63 -5.17
C ARG A 179 4.79 -21.84 -3.66
N CYS A 180 4.78 -20.74 -2.92
CA CYS A 180 4.91 -20.69 -1.46
C CYS A 180 3.56 -20.32 -0.85
N PRO A 181 3.08 -20.98 0.24
CA PRO A 181 1.88 -20.56 0.95
C PRO A 181 1.93 -19.07 1.32
N VAL A 182 0.81 -18.37 1.20
CA VAL A 182 0.76 -16.92 1.45
C VAL A 182 -0.33 -16.61 2.47
N GLY A 183 0.03 -15.94 3.56
CA GLY A 183 -0.91 -15.35 4.51
C GLY A 183 -1.17 -13.89 4.18
N LEU A 184 -2.44 -13.50 4.07
CA LEU A 184 -2.85 -12.14 3.77
C LEU A 184 -3.62 -11.56 4.96
N VAL A 185 -3.09 -10.48 5.54
CA VAL A 185 -3.64 -9.79 6.71
C VAL A 185 -4.14 -8.41 6.28
N GLU A 186 -5.45 -8.20 6.21
CA GLU A 186 -6.05 -6.90 5.92
C GLU A 186 -6.22 -6.05 7.18
N VAL A 187 -5.69 -4.82 7.15
CA VAL A 187 -5.84 -3.78 8.18
C VAL A 187 -6.07 -2.43 7.50
N ALA A 188 -7.23 -2.25 6.90
CA ALA A 188 -7.56 -1.06 6.12
C ALA A 188 -8.76 -0.28 6.71
N TRP A 189 -8.67 1.05 6.69
CA TRP A 189 -9.74 1.94 7.13
C TRP A 189 -9.85 3.17 6.22
N GLY A 190 -10.97 3.27 5.49
CA GLY A 190 -11.27 4.41 4.61
C GLY A 190 -11.21 5.78 5.31
N GLY A 191 -10.55 6.75 4.67
CA GLY A 191 -10.58 8.15 5.10
C GLY A 191 -9.70 8.50 6.30
N THR A 192 -8.62 7.77 6.60
CA THR A 192 -7.78 7.91 7.82
C THR A 192 -6.37 8.54 7.62
N PRO A 193 -6.04 9.79 7.97
CA PRO A 193 -4.81 10.48 7.52
C PRO A 193 -3.52 9.78 7.98
N ILE A 194 -2.34 10.06 7.38
CA ILE A 194 -1.12 9.29 7.72
C ILE A 194 -0.77 9.42 9.21
N GLU A 195 -1.18 10.54 9.80
CA GLU A 195 -1.11 10.84 11.21
C GLU A 195 -1.88 9.85 12.10
N ALA A 196 -2.89 9.15 11.58
CA ALA A 196 -3.60 8.09 12.29
C ALA A 196 -2.80 6.77 12.36
N TRP A 197 -1.90 6.56 11.40
CA TRP A 197 -1.09 5.34 11.29
C TRP A 197 0.31 5.50 11.89
N SER A 198 0.68 6.74 12.22
CA SER A 198 2.01 7.10 12.71
C SER A 198 2.05 7.13 14.23
N SER A 199 3.16 6.67 14.83
CA SER A 199 3.40 6.90 16.25
C SER A 199 3.57 8.39 16.55
N ARG A 200 3.42 8.75 17.83
CA ARG A 200 3.64 10.12 18.30
C ARG A 200 5.08 10.59 18.05
N GLU A 201 6.03 9.66 18.10
CA GLU A 201 7.45 9.93 17.85
C GLU A 201 7.70 10.25 16.39
N ALA A 202 7.20 9.41 15.46
CA ALA A 202 7.31 9.63 14.02
C ALA A 202 6.70 10.98 13.58
N LEU A 203 5.59 11.39 14.19
CA LEU A 203 4.98 12.70 13.90
C LEU A 203 5.80 13.88 14.41
N ARG A 204 6.34 13.77 15.63
CA ARG A 204 7.17 14.82 16.22
C ARG A 204 8.46 15.04 15.45
N GLU A 205 9.08 13.97 14.94
CA GLU A 205 10.26 14.04 14.08
C GLU A 205 10.01 14.94 12.84
N CYS A 206 8.78 14.92 12.32
CA CYS A 206 8.37 15.72 11.17
C CYS A 206 7.81 17.10 11.51
N GLY A 207 7.90 17.54 12.76
CA GLY A 207 7.39 18.83 13.23
C GLY A 207 5.87 18.90 13.32
N LEU A 208 5.18 17.75 13.35
CA LEU A 208 3.75 17.67 13.65
C LEU A 208 3.54 17.40 15.14
N PRO A 209 2.49 17.96 15.76
CA PRO A 209 2.22 17.67 17.16
C PRO A 209 1.87 16.18 17.31
N GLY A 210 2.29 15.55 18.40
CA GLY A 210 2.06 14.10 18.64
C GLY A 210 0.58 13.72 18.84
N ASN A 211 -0.34 14.65 18.68
CA ASN A 211 -1.79 14.45 18.60
C ASN A 211 -2.36 14.91 17.24
N ALA A 212 -1.53 15.11 16.22
CA ALA A 212 -1.97 15.55 14.89
C ALA A 212 -2.98 14.58 14.26
N GLY A 213 -2.95 13.30 14.63
CA GLY A 213 -3.98 12.32 14.26
C GLY A 213 -5.35 12.54 14.94
N ARG A 214 -5.44 13.43 15.96
CA ARG A 214 -6.67 13.75 16.71
C ARG A 214 -7.48 14.93 16.14
N VAL A 215 -7.32 15.29 14.85
CA VAL A 215 -7.93 16.49 14.23
C VAL A 215 -9.38 16.72 14.68
N SER A 216 -9.66 17.91 15.22
CA SER A 216 -10.83 18.24 16.06
C SER A 216 -12.16 18.49 15.33
N ALA A 217 -12.36 17.96 14.12
CA ALA A 217 -13.57 18.23 13.34
C ALA A 217 -14.23 17.01 12.68
N LEU A 218 -13.68 15.80 12.86
CA LEU A 218 -14.33 14.54 12.48
C LEU A 218 -14.16 13.48 13.59
N PRO A 219 -15.17 12.65 13.87
CA PRO A 219 -15.03 11.61 14.87
C PRO A 219 -14.05 10.53 14.40
N ARG A 220 -12.89 10.54 15.06
CA ARG A 220 -12.13 9.39 15.56
C ARG A 220 -11.26 8.61 14.56
N TYR A 221 -9.94 8.80 14.69
CA TYR A 221 -8.91 8.04 13.99
C TYR A 221 -7.98 7.27 14.95
N PRO A 222 -7.48 6.08 14.56
CA PRO A 222 -6.56 5.27 15.37
C PRO A 222 -5.24 5.99 15.66
N SER A 223 -4.54 5.52 16.68
CA SER A 223 -3.11 5.74 16.83
C SER A 223 -2.42 4.39 17.07
N SER A 224 -1.28 4.23 16.40
CA SER A 224 -0.34 3.10 16.44
C SER A 224 -0.76 1.82 15.70
N PRO A 225 0.12 1.21 14.88
CA PRO A 225 -0.05 -0.17 14.45
C PRO A 225 0.06 -1.07 15.68
N ILE A 226 -0.86 -2.03 15.80
CA ILE A 226 -0.73 -3.12 16.76
C ILE A 226 0.48 -3.95 16.30
N PRO A 227 1.44 -4.28 17.18
CA PRO A 227 2.52 -5.20 16.87
C PRO A 227 1.93 -6.61 16.66
N LEU A 228 1.38 -6.84 15.47
CA LEU A 228 1.04 -8.16 14.98
C LEU A 228 2.36 -8.88 14.73
N SER A 229 2.72 -9.79 15.63
CA SER A 229 3.96 -10.58 15.58
C SER A 229 4.01 -11.57 14.40
N LEU A 230 3.12 -11.43 13.42
CA LEU A 230 2.91 -12.32 12.28
C LEU A 230 3.45 -11.79 10.95
N LEU A 231 4.01 -10.58 10.89
CA LEU A 231 4.12 -9.87 9.62
C LEU A 231 5.55 -9.72 9.12
N SER A 232 5.76 -10.12 7.87
CA SER A 232 7.02 -10.02 7.15
C SER A 232 6.99 -8.98 6.03
N HIS A 233 5.84 -8.50 5.56
CA HIS A 233 5.80 -7.44 4.54
C HIS A 233 4.59 -6.51 4.65
N PRO A 234 4.72 -5.28 5.18
CA PRO A 234 3.70 -4.26 5.08
C PRO A 234 3.62 -3.69 3.66
N VAL A 235 2.42 -3.77 3.09
CA VAL A 235 2.00 -3.06 1.89
C VAL A 235 0.95 -2.05 2.31
N ILE A 236 1.29 -0.77 2.21
CA ILE A 236 0.34 0.32 2.37
C ILE A 236 0.05 0.92 1.00
N PRO A 237 -1.01 0.54 0.28
CA PRO A 237 -1.47 1.36 -0.81
C PRO A 237 -2.22 2.54 -0.19
N PRO A 238 -1.91 3.77 -0.60
CA PRO A 238 -2.81 4.87 -0.37
C PRO A 238 -4.14 4.65 -1.11
N GLY A 239 -5.20 5.33 -0.68
CA GLY A 239 -6.51 5.07 -1.24
C GLY A 239 -7.75 5.85 -0.81
N LEU A 240 -8.00 7.02 -1.39
CA LEU A 240 -9.07 8.01 -1.11
C LEU A 240 -10.43 7.52 -0.58
N SER A 241 -11.15 8.32 0.24
CA SER A 241 -12.59 8.18 0.59
C SER A 241 -13.37 9.53 0.50
N PRO A 242 -14.72 9.55 0.32
CA PRO A 242 -15.55 10.77 0.30
C PRO A 242 -16.52 10.92 1.49
N ALA A 243 -16.44 12.01 2.26
CA ALA A 243 -17.58 12.68 2.96
C ALA A 243 -17.12 14.09 3.47
N PRO A 244 -18.02 15.02 3.85
CA PRO A 244 -17.75 16.45 3.85
C PRO A 244 -16.74 16.84 4.95
N SER A 245 -15.77 17.67 4.58
CA SER A 245 -14.74 18.25 5.45
C SER A 245 -13.64 17.26 5.89
N PHE A 246 -12.52 17.25 5.14
CA PHE A 246 -11.16 16.92 5.62
C PHE A 246 -10.90 15.57 6.36
N SER A 247 -10.50 14.53 5.60
CA SER A 247 -9.11 13.99 5.59
C SER A 247 -8.73 12.52 5.98
N GLY A 248 -8.31 11.64 5.01
CA GLY A 248 -7.55 10.34 5.05
C GLY A 248 -6.08 10.28 4.47
N PRO A 249 -5.27 9.18 4.54
CA PRO A 249 -3.80 9.19 4.39
C PRO A 249 -3.37 9.11 2.93
N GLY A 250 -2.32 9.86 2.61
CA GLY A 250 -2.00 10.14 1.22
C GLY A 250 -3.05 11.11 0.73
N GLU A 251 -4.15 10.65 0.15
CA GLU A 251 -5.00 11.55 -0.64
C GLU A 251 -5.82 12.58 0.11
N ALA A 252 -5.87 12.50 1.42
CA ALA A 252 -6.30 13.68 2.14
C ALA A 252 -5.23 14.32 2.98
N ASN A 253 -4.05 13.73 3.05
CA ASN A 253 -2.87 14.55 3.12
C ASN A 253 -2.69 15.41 1.85
N ALA A 254 -3.37 15.13 0.73
CA ALA A 254 -3.48 16.07 -0.39
C ALA A 254 -4.14 17.40 0.05
N PHE A 255 -4.87 17.38 1.17
CA PHE A 255 -5.54 18.55 1.74
C PHE A 255 -5.17 18.80 3.21
N LEU A 256 -4.27 17.99 3.80
CA LEU A 256 -3.87 18.07 5.21
C LEU A 256 -2.36 17.81 5.33
N HIS A 257 -1.60 18.85 5.70
CA HIS A 257 -0.15 18.74 5.86
C HIS A 257 0.57 18.12 4.63
N THR A 258 0.11 18.44 3.41
CA THR A 258 0.67 17.89 2.15
C THR A 258 2.19 17.99 2.12
N ASP A 259 2.72 19.18 2.41
CA ASP A 259 4.16 19.47 2.36
C ASP A 259 4.95 18.77 3.49
N ARG A 260 4.28 18.12 4.45
CA ARG A 260 4.91 17.28 5.48
C ARG A 260 4.98 15.81 5.10
N TYR A 261 4.27 15.40 4.05
CA TYR A 261 4.17 13.99 3.66
C TYR A 261 5.53 13.41 3.24
N ASN A 262 6.43 14.23 2.69
CA ASN A 262 7.79 13.83 2.36
C ASN A 262 8.64 13.43 3.57
N CYS A 263 8.19 13.77 4.78
CA CYS A 263 8.80 13.38 6.05
C CYS A 263 7.97 12.31 6.72
N THR A 264 6.65 12.52 6.87
CA THR A 264 5.80 11.62 7.66
C THR A 264 5.69 10.23 7.04
N PHE A 265 5.76 10.10 5.71
CA PHE A 265 5.69 8.79 5.06
C PHE A 265 6.97 7.95 5.24
N PRO A 266 8.18 8.47 5.00
CA PRO A 266 9.41 7.78 5.40
C PRO A 266 9.48 7.49 6.90
N ALA A 267 9.04 8.43 7.76
CA ALA A 267 9.06 8.26 9.21
C ALA A 267 8.11 7.12 9.65
N LEU A 268 6.91 7.03 9.08
CA LEU A 268 5.97 5.92 9.29
C LEU A 268 6.63 4.57 8.95
N ILE A 269 7.28 4.48 7.79
CA ILE A 269 7.93 3.24 7.33
C ILE A 269 9.05 2.82 8.28
N ALA A 270 9.89 3.77 8.69
CA ALA A 270 10.97 3.51 9.64
C ALA A 270 10.42 3.07 11.01
N ASP A 271 9.36 3.72 11.46
CA ASP A 271 8.69 3.41 12.73
C ASP A 271 8.08 2.01 12.73
N TRP A 272 7.37 1.64 11.66
CA TRP A 272 6.81 0.29 11.50
C TRP A 272 7.89 -0.77 11.46
N ARG A 273 8.99 -0.54 10.74
CA ARG A 273 10.15 -1.44 10.71
C ARG A 273 10.72 -1.69 12.11
N ARG A 274 10.91 -0.62 12.89
CA ARG A 274 11.37 -0.74 14.28
C ARG A 274 10.37 -1.51 15.16
N ALA A 275 9.08 -1.21 15.03
CA ALA A 275 8.02 -1.85 15.79
C ALA A 275 7.93 -3.35 15.48
N PHE A 276 7.97 -3.73 14.19
CA PHE A 276 7.97 -5.14 13.79
C PHE A 276 9.24 -5.88 14.20
N HIS A 277 10.42 -5.28 14.01
CA HIS A 277 11.68 -5.88 14.47
C HIS A 277 11.68 -6.11 15.98
N THR A 278 11.26 -5.11 16.76
CA THR A 278 11.22 -5.21 18.23
C THR A 278 10.15 -6.20 18.70
N GLY A 279 8.93 -6.10 18.17
CA GLY A 279 7.79 -6.93 18.55
C GLY A 279 7.95 -8.40 18.16
N SER A 280 8.79 -8.69 17.15
CA SER A 280 9.17 -10.04 16.75
C SER A 280 10.43 -10.56 17.44
N ALA A 281 10.92 -9.89 18.49
CA ALA A 281 12.18 -10.26 19.17
C ALA A 281 13.37 -10.40 18.19
N GLY A 282 13.43 -9.53 17.20
CA GLY A 282 14.48 -9.47 16.19
C GLY A 282 14.32 -10.43 15.01
N GLN A 283 13.22 -11.20 14.93
CA GLN A 283 13.00 -12.15 13.82
C GLN A 283 12.63 -11.46 12.51
N THR A 284 11.95 -10.31 12.57
CA THR A 284 11.63 -9.51 11.40
C THR A 284 12.83 -8.64 11.01
N GLU A 285 13.30 -8.72 9.77
CA GLU A 285 14.45 -7.93 9.30
C GLU A 285 14.28 -6.41 9.51
N PRO A 286 15.31 -5.69 9.99
CA PRO A 286 15.23 -4.23 10.21
C PRO A 286 14.84 -3.43 8.96
N LEU A 287 15.25 -3.90 7.78
CA LEU A 287 14.89 -3.31 6.48
C LEU A 287 13.75 -4.07 5.83
N LEU A 288 12.70 -4.34 6.60
CA LEU A 288 11.50 -5.01 6.14
C LEU A 288 11.01 -4.45 4.79
N PRO A 289 10.81 -5.30 3.76
CA PRO A 289 10.34 -4.81 2.47
C PRO A 289 8.99 -4.12 2.61
N PHE A 290 8.88 -2.93 2.01
CA PHE A 290 7.70 -2.09 2.14
C PHE A 290 7.15 -1.73 0.75
N GLY A 291 5.90 -2.10 0.49
CA GLY A 291 5.23 -1.78 -0.78
C GLY A 291 4.25 -0.63 -0.62
N PHE A 292 4.17 0.27 -1.60
CA PHE A 292 3.08 1.24 -1.67
C PHE A 292 2.59 1.46 -3.09
N VAL A 293 1.40 2.05 -3.21
CA VAL A 293 0.81 2.42 -4.50
C VAL A 293 0.96 3.94 -4.67
N GLN A 294 1.35 4.42 -5.83
CA GLN A 294 1.32 5.85 -6.10
C GLN A 294 -0.12 6.30 -6.31
N LEU A 295 -0.44 7.48 -5.82
CA LEU A 295 -1.80 7.99 -5.88
C LEU A 295 -2.38 8.10 -7.27
N SER A 296 -3.61 7.60 -7.42
CA SER A 296 -4.47 7.95 -8.54
C SER A 296 -5.24 9.24 -8.25
N THR A 297 -6.08 9.69 -9.17
CA THR A 297 -6.86 10.92 -9.02
C THR A 297 -8.30 10.73 -9.47
N TYR A 298 -9.14 11.63 -9.00
CA TYR A 298 -10.53 11.81 -9.42
C TYR A 298 -10.79 13.23 -9.96
N ARG A 299 -9.80 14.12 -9.93
CA ARG A 299 -9.96 15.55 -10.25
C ARG A 299 -9.44 15.84 -11.65
N ARG A 300 -10.32 15.68 -12.64
CA ARG A 300 -9.96 15.84 -14.05
C ARG A 300 -9.60 17.28 -14.44
N ARG A 301 -10.23 18.26 -13.80
CA ARG A 301 -10.00 19.69 -14.03
C ARG A 301 -9.83 20.36 -12.68
N SER A 302 -8.59 20.62 -12.30
CA SER A 302 -8.26 21.35 -11.08
C SER A 302 -7.02 22.21 -11.31
N PRO A 303 -7.03 23.47 -10.84
CA PRO A 303 -5.86 24.35 -10.90
C PRO A 303 -4.86 24.09 -9.76
N ASP A 304 -5.16 23.22 -8.81
CA ASP A 304 -4.23 22.82 -7.75
C ASP A 304 -3.28 21.70 -8.20
N ASP A 305 -2.27 21.45 -7.38
CA ASP A 305 -1.22 20.45 -7.60
C ASP A 305 -1.06 19.52 -6.39
N ALA A 306 -2.10 19.41 -5.57
CA ALA A 306 -2.10 18.69 -4.31
C ALA A 306 -1.69 17.22 -4.48
N PHE A 307 -2.30 16.51 -5.42
CA PHE A 307 -1.97 15.13 -5.76
C PHE A 307 -0.62 15.02 -6.44
N ALA A 308 -0.23 15.99 -7.26
CA ALA A 308 1.09 15.98 -7.90
C ALA A 308 2.20 16.09 -6.83
N ARG A 309 2.11 17.07 -5.94
CA ARG A 309 3.02 17.22 -4.78
C ARG A 309 3.03 15.99 -3.91
N LEU A 310 1.86 15.44 -3.61
CA LEU A 310 1.77 14.28 -2.76
C LEU A 310 2.37 13.02 -3.40
N ARG A 311 2.14 12.77 -4.70
CA ARG A 311 2.81 11.68 -5.45
C ARG A 311 4.32 11.80 -5.40
N TRP A 312 4.84 13.03 -5.46
CA TRP A 312 6.25 13.33 -5.30
C TRP A 312 6.73 13.04 -3.87
N HIS A 313 6.00 13.53 -2.87
CA HIS A 313 6.26 13.29 -1.45
C HIS A 313 6.22 11.81 -1.05
N GLN A 314 5.43 10.97 -1.72
CA GLN A 314 5.42 9.52 -1.50
C GLN A 314 6.78 8.86 -1.79
N THR A 315 7.63 9.51 -2.58
CA THR A 315 8.99 9.04 -2.89
C THR A 315 10.06 9.78 -2.08
N ALA A 316 9.66 10.49 -1.02
CA ALA A 316 10.55 11.35 -0.23
C ALA A 316 11.23 12.45 -1.08
N ASP A 317 10.53 12.93 -2.11
CA ASP A 317 10.98 13.95 -3.06
C ASP A 317 12.15 13.51 -3.95
N LEU A 318 12.19 12.23 -4.34
CA LEU A 318 13.24 11.66 -5.18
C LEU A 318 12.73 11.01 -6.47
N GLY A 319 11.41 10.93 -6.67
CA GLY A 319 10.75 10.42 -7.88
C GLY A 319 10.74 8.90 -8.03
N VAL A 320 11.59 8.21 -7.27
CA VAL A 320 11.78 6.76 -7.36
C VAL A 320 12.05 6.17 -5.97
N VAL A 321 11.67 4.91 -5.79
CA VAL A 321 12.04 4.06 -4.62
C VAL A 321 12.51 2.71 -5.15
N PRO A 322 13.40 1.96 -4.49
CA PRO A 322 14.07 2.32 -3.26
C PRO A 322 15.00 3.51 -3.47
N ASN A 323 15.21 4.28 -2.42
CA ASN A 323 16.12 5.42 -2.43
C ASN A 323 16.79 5.57 -1.05
N ALA A 324 17.70 6.54 -0.90
CA ALA A 324 18.47 6.70 0.33
C ALA A 324 17.62 6.95 1.59
N ARG A 325 16.42 7.53 1.45
CA ARG A 325 15.48 7.79 2.56
C ARG A 325 14.51 6.64 2.79
N MET A 326 14.32 5.79 1.78
CA MET A 326 13.34 4.70 1.77
C MET A 326 13.99 3.43 1.17
N PRO A 327 15.02 2.86 1.83
CA PRO A 327 15.65 1.61 1.38
C PRO A 327 14.66 0.45 1.53
N GLY A 328 14.79 -0.59 0.71
CA GLY A 328 13.90 -1.76 0.77
C GLY A 328 12.42 -1.45 0.47
N THR A 329 12.15 -0.36 -0.24
CA THR A 329 10.77 0.08 -0.58
C THR A 329 10.53 -0.04 -2.07
N PHE A 330 9.32 -0.44 -2.46
CA PHE A 330 8.87 -0.49 -3.86
C PHE A 330 7.53 0.21 -4.05
N MET A 331 7.30 0.69 -5.27
CA MET A 331 6.11 1.48 -5.61
C MET A 331 5.42 0.92 -6.85
N ALA A 332 4.11 0.75 -6.76
CA ALA A 332 3.25 0.57 -7.93
C ALA A 332 2.71 1.93 -8.38
N VAL A 333 3.20 2.47 -9.49
CA VAL A 333 2.62 3.68 -10.09
C VAL A 333 1.14 3.41 -10.42
N ALA A 334 0.20 4.28 -10.07
CA ALA A 334 -1.22 4.12 -10.43
C ALA A 334 -1.89 5.42 -10.92
N MET A 335 -1.10 6.46 -11.20
CA MET A 335 -1.62 7.73 -11.72
C MET A 335 -2.26 7.61 -13.12
N ASP A 336 -1.89 6.58 -13.88
CA ASP A 336 -2.47 6.24 -15.19
C ASP A 336 -3.69 5.30 -15.08
N LEU A 337 -4.10 4.90 -13.88
CA LEU A 337 -5.22 3.97 -13.67
C LEU A 337 -6.51 4.67 -13.23
N CYS A 338 -6.65 5.95 -13.55
CA CYS A 338 -7.86 6.72 -13.26
C CYS A 338 -9.12 6.09 -13.90
N ASP A 339 -10.25 6.07 -13.19
CA ASP A 339 -11.52 5.50 -13.67
C ASP A 339 -12.66 6.52 -13.45
N GLU A 340 -12.92 7.35 -14.45
CA GLU A 340 -14.02 8.33 -14.41
C GLU A 340 -15.40 7.65 -14.25
N ARG A 341 -15.52 6.39 -14.68
CA ARG A 341 -16.78 5.66 -14.73
C ARG A 341 -17.02 4.77 -13.53
N SER A 342 -16.08 4.68 -12.58
CA SER A 342 -16.31 3.84 -11.41
C SER A 342 -17.58 4.31 -10.66
N PRO A 343 -18.43 3.37 -10.20
CA PRO A 343 -19.62 3.71 -9.44
C PRO A 343 -19.28 4.07 -7.99
N TYR A 344 -18.08 3.74 -7.54
CA TYR A 344 -17.68 3.90 -6.14
C TYR A 344 -17.14 5.30 -5.90
N GLY A 345 -17.76 6.04 -4.96
CA GLY A 345 -17.29 7.36 -4.55
C GLY A 345 -17.51 8.49 -5.57
N ARG A 346 -18.57 8.39 -6.39
CA ARG A 346 -19.12 9.56 -7.10
C ARG A 346 -19.85 10.47 -6.10
N ARG A 347 -19.59 11.79 -6.14
CA ARG A 347 -20.43 12.77 -5.45
C ARG A 347 -21.49 13.28 -6.41
N VAL A 348 -22.75 12.92 -6.20
CA VAL A 348 -23.88 13.63 -6.81
C VAL A 348 -24.10 14.91 -6.00
N PRO A 349 -24.17 16.11 -6.60
CA PRO A 349 -24.56 17.30 -5.87
C PRO A 349 -26.03 17.16 -5.43
N GLY A 350 -26.26 16.99 -4.13
CA GLY A 350 -27.60 16.94 -3.53
C GLY A 350 -28.26 15.55 -3.52
N GLY A 351 -27.83 14.67 -2.61
CA GLY A 351 -28.52 13.42 -2.33
C GLY A 351 -27.65 12.46 -1.53
N GLY A 352 -28.19 11.91 -0.44
CA GLY A 352 -27.54 10.91 0.39
C GLY A 352 -27.18 9.65 -0.38
N ALA A 353 -26.28 8.86 0.20
CA ALA A 353 -25.85 7.60 -0.35
C ALA A 353 -27.00 6.59 -0.34
N GLU A 354 -27.62 6.34 -1.49
CA GLU A 354 -28.37 5.09 -1.70
C GLU A 354 -28.13 4.59 -3.12
N GLY A 355 -27.89 3.27 -3.21
CA GLY A 355 -27.95 2.55 -4.46
C GLY A 355 -29.41 2.22 -4.77
N GLU A 356 -29.86 2.58 -5.95
CA GLU A 356 -30.95 1.89 -6.65
C GLU A 356 -30.97 2.36 -8.12
N GLU A 357 -31.37 1.44 -9.00
CA GLU A 357 -31.58 1.68 -10.42
C GLU A 357 -32.51 2.87 -10.67
N ALA A 358 -32.14 3.79 -11.56
CA ALA A 358 -33.12 4.70 -12.15
C ALA A 358 -32.75 5.17 -13.56
N THR A 359 -33.52 4.62 -14.50
CA THR A 359 -33.95 5.25 -15.75
C THR A 359 -34.24 6.75 -15.64
N GLY A 360 -33.78 7.52 -16.63
CA GLY A 360 -34.50 8.69 -17.14
C GLY A 360 -34.32 10.04 -16.42
N CYS A 361 -33.94 11.02 -17.25
CA CYS A 361 -34.23 12.45 -17.16
C CYS A 361 -33.14 13.41 -16.62
N ARG A 362 -33.07 14.54 -17.35
CA ARG A 362 -32.03 15.57 -17.42
C ARG A 362 -32.12 16.54 -16.23
N LEU A 363 -30.99 17.06 -15.77
CA LEU A 363 -30.89 18.44 -15.26
C LEU A 363 -29.46 18.99 -15.30
N ARG A 364 -29.40 20.31 -15.39
CA ARG A 364 -28.34 21.15 -15.99
C ARG A 364 -27.11 21.36 -15.11
N ALA A 365 -26.02 21.65 -15.82
CA ALA A 365 -24.65 21.94 -15.38
C ALA A 365 -24.48 23.04 -14.32
N SER A 366 -23.65 22.76 -13.31
CA SER A 366 -22.58 23.65 -12.85
C SER A 366 -21.30 22.81 -12.63
N LEU A 367 -20.22 23.19 -13.30
CA LEU A 367 -19.07 22.33 -13.62
C LEU A 367 -18.02 22.26 -12.50
N LEU A 368 -18.05 21.19 -11.71
CA LEU A 368 -16.85 20.52 -11.19
C LEU A 368 -17.06 19.03 -11.48
N PHE A 369 -16.55 18.56 -12.62
CA PHE A 369 -16.61 17.12 -12.95
C PHE A 369 -15.66 16.37 -12.01
N LEU A 370 -16.18 15.90 -10.89
CA LEU A 370 -15.52 14.95 -10.02
C LEU A 370 -15.67 13.56 -10.66
N GLY A 371 -14.55 12.96 -11.08
CA GLY A 371 -14.49 11.54 -11.42
C GLY A 371 -14.71 10.66 -10.19
N SER A 372 -14.65 9.34 -10.36
CA SER A 372 -14.71 8.42 -9.22
C SER A 372 -13.36 8.32 -8.50
N ILE A 373 -13.46 8.24 -7.18
CA ILE A 373 -12.36 8.26 -6.22
C ILE A 373 -11.72 6.88 -6.01
N HIS A 374 -12.40 5.82 -6.44
CA HIS A 374 -11.95 4.43 -6.30
C HIS A 374 -11.87 3.74 -7.67
N PRO A 375 -10.69 3.71 -8.30
CA PRO A 375 -10.52 3.02 -9.57
C PRO A 375 -10.71 1.52 -9.44
N ARG A 376 -11.44 0.93 -10.39
CA ARG A 376 -11.76 -0.51 -10.39
C ARG A 376 -10.64 -1.41 -10.92
N ASP A 377 -9.64 -0.85 -11.59
CA ASP A 377 -8.48 -1.62 -12.08
C ASP A 377 -7.47 -1.88 -10.96
N LYS A 378 -7.78 -2.87 -10.12
CA LYS A 378 -6.85 -3.37 -9.09
C LYS A 378 -5.91 -4.44 -9.61
N GLN A 379 -6.17 -5.01 -10.78
CA GLN A 379 -5.31 -6.01 -11.43
C GLN A 379 -3.96 -5.38 -11.81
N ASN A 380 -3.95 -4.22 -12.47
CA ASN A 380 -2.68 -3.55 -12.78
C ASN A 380 -1.96 -3.05 -11.52
N VAL A 381 -2.69 -2.60 -10.50
CA VAL A 381 -2.09 -2.21 -9.22
C VAL A 381 -1.37 -3.39 -8.57
N ALA A 382 -2.06 -4.52 -8.41
CA ALA A 382 -1.49 -5.72 -7.80
C ALA A 382 -0.35 -6.32 -8.64
N GLN A 383 -0.48 -6.33 -9.97
CA GLN A 383 0.60 -6.76 -10.86
C GLN A 383 1.87 -5.90 -10.68
N ARG A 384 1.73 -4.58 -10.60
CA ARG A 384 2.87 -3.67 -10.37
C ARG A 384 3.49 -3.86 -8.98
N LEU A 385 2.65 -4.08 -7.96
CA LEU A 385 3.13 -4.38 -6.61
C LEU A 385 3.87 -5.71 -6.55
N GLN A 386 3.37 -6.76 -7.20
CA GLN A 386 3.99 -8.08 -7.15
C GLN A 386 5.38 -8.06 -7.82
N LEU A 387 5.53 -7.33 -8.93
CA LEU A 387 6.84 -7.13 -9.56
C LEU A 387 7.82 -6.48 -8.58
N GLY A 388 7.37 -5.46 -7.85
CA GLY A 388 8.20 -4.80 -6.84
C GLY A 388 8.53 -5.69 -5.65
N ALA A 389 7.57 -6.49 -5.18
CA ALA A 389 7.80 -7.50 -4.15
C ALA A 389 8.87 -8.50 -4.60
N ARG A 390 8.75 -9.08 -5.79
CA ARG A 390 9.75 -10.04 -6.33
C ARG A 390 11.14 -9.44 -6.48
N ALA A 391 11.23 -8.22 -6.99
CA ALA A 391 12.53 -7.56 -7.16
C ALA A 391 13.17 -7.15 -5.82
N VAL A 392 12.39 -6.57 -4.90
CA VAL A 392 12.90 -5.94 -3.67
C VAL A 392 12.87 -6.87 -2.45
N ALA A 393 11.77 -7.60 -2.25
CA ALA A 393 11.62 -8.51 -1.11
C ALA A 393 12.29 -9.87 -1.36
N TYR A 394 12.14 -10.42 -2.57
CA TYR A 394 12.70 -11.73 -2.93
C TYR A 394 14.04 -11.64 -3.68
N GLY A 395 14.53 -10.43 -3.97
CA GLY A 395 15.87 -10.20 -4.53
C GLY A 395 16.05 -10.64 -5.99
N GLU A 396 14.99 -10.70 -6.79
CA GLU A 396 15.08 -11.01 -8.22
C GLU A 396 15.76 -9.87 -9.00
N LYS A 397 17.05 -10.04 -9.34
CA LYS A 397 17.94 -8.96 -9.83
C LYS A 397 17.58 -8.38 -11.20
N ASP A 398 17.04 -9.19 -12.11
CA ASP A 398 16.77 -8.77 -13.50
C ASP A 398 15.29 -8.45 -13.78
N LEU A 399 14.47 -8.41 -12.73
CA LEU A 399 13.05 -8.16 -12.86
C LEU A 399 12.77 -6.65 -13.00
N VAL A 400 12.28 -6.24 -14.17
CA VAL A 400 11.82 -4.87 -14.40
C VAL A 400 10.49 -4.65 -13.67
N PHE A 401 10.53 -3.89 -12.58
CA PHE A 401 9.36 -3.62 -11.74
C PHE A 401 8.94 -2.15 -11.69
N GLN A 402 9.70 -1.25 -12.33
CA GLN A 402 9.42 0.18 -12.35
C GLN A 402 9.41 0.71 -13.77
N GLY A 403 8.66 1.81 -13.98
CA GLY A 403 8.75 2.56 -15.22
C GLY A 403 10.07 3.34 -15.36
N PRO A 404 10.29 3.94 -16.53
CA PRO A 404 11.48 4.73 -16.80
C PRO A 404 11.47 6.02 -15.97
N TYR A 405 12.57 6.34 -15.30
CA TYR A 405 12.75 7.57 -14.53
C TYR A 405 13.95 8.36 -15.05
N PRO A 406 13.98 9.71 -14.92
CA PRO A 406 15.07 10.52 -15.43
C PRO A 406 16.38 10.25 -14.67
N THR A 407 17.49 10.24 -15.40
CA THR A 407 18.86 10.02 -14.89
C THR A 407 19.81 11.17 -15.20
N GLY A 408 19.44 12.04 -16.15
CA GLY A 408 20.20 13.24 -16.48
C GLY A 408 19.42 14.14 -17.42
N ALA A 409 19.77 15.42 -17.45
CA ALA A 409 19.21 16.39 -18.37
C ALA A 409 20.33 17.32 -18.86
N ILE A 410 20.39 17.54 -20.17
CA ILE A 410 21.40 18.37 -20.83
C ILE A 410 20.68 19.48 -21.59
N LEU A 411 20.89 20.72 -21.18
CA LEU A 411 20.45 21.91 -21.88
C LEU A 411 21.42 22.19 -23.03
N GLU A 412 20.92 22.27 -24.27
CA GLU A 412 21.78 22.60 -25.40
C GLU A 412 22.30 24.04 -25.34
N ALA A 413 23.41 24.31 -26.02
CA ALA A 413 24.10 25.62 -25.97
C ALA A 413 23.21 26.80 -26.38
N THR A 414 22.23 26.56 -27.26
CA THR A 414 21.25 27.57 -27.69
C THR A 414 20.21 27.91 -26.62
N GLY A 415 20.09 27.09 -25.57
CA GLY A 415 19.07 27.21 -24.53
C GLY A 415 17.65 26.85 -24.99
N ALA A 416 17.46 26.47 -26.25
CA ALA A 416 16.15 26.22 -26.84
C ALA A 416 15.66 24.78 -26.68
N VAL A 417 16.57 23.84 -26.40
CA VAL A 417 16.29 22.40 -26.36
C VAL A 417 16.87 21.78 -25.10
N LEU A 418 16.09 20.90 -24.47
CA LEU A 418 16.50 20.11 -23.32
C LEU A 418 16.40 18.62 -23.64
N ASN A 419 17.52 17.90 -23.53
CA ASN A 419 17.58 16.46 -23.71
C ASN A 419 17.59 15.76 -22.35
N VAL A 420 16.55 14.97 -22.06
CA VAL A 420 16.38 14.24 -20.80
C VAL A 420 16.65 12.76 -21.04
N THR A 421 17.62 12.19 -20.32
CA THR A 421 17.99 10.77 -20.40
C THR A 421 17.28 9.98 -19.31
N TYR A 422 16.71 8.83 -19.67
CA TYR A 422 15.96 7.94 -18.79
C TYR A 422 16.69 6.63 -18.50
N SER A 423 16.32 5.99 -17.39
CA SER A 423 16.90 4.72 -16.93
C SER A 423 16.62 3.52 -17.84
N GLN A 424 15.57 3.58 -18.67
CA GLN A 424 15.12 2.48 -19.51
C GLN A 424 14.71 2.97 -20.91
N GLU A 425 14.55 2.03 -21.83
CA GLU A 425 13.98 2.31 -23.16
C GLU A 425 12.54 2.78 -23.05
N LEU A 426 12.22 3.82 -23.83
CA LEU A 426 10.97 4.55 -23.78
C LEU A 426 9.99 4.08 -24.85
N VAL A 427 8.75 3.88 -24.43
CA VAL A 427 7.59 3.76 -25.31
C VAL A 427 6.79 5.05 -25.19
N TRP A 428 6.88 5.88 -26.23
CA TRP A 428 6.13 7.13 -26.33
C TRP A 428 4.70 6.86 -26.81
N ARG A 429 3.75 6.77 -25.87
CA ARG A 429 2.35 6.44 -26.22
C ARG A 429 1.56 7.64 -26.73
N ARG A 430 1.87 8.86 -26.27
CA ARG A 430 1.08 10.04 -26.61
C ARG A 430 1.89 11.33 -26.63
N ARG A 431 1.67 12.14 -27.67
CA ARG A 431 2.21 13.50 -27.81
C ARG A 431 1.38 14.50 -27.00
N ASP A 432 1.35 14.33 -25.68
CA ASP A 432 0.68 15.29 -24.80
C ASP A 432 1.61 16.48 -24.50
N ALA A 433 1.27 17.65 -25.02
CA ALA A 433 2.05 18.88 -24.81
C ALA A 433 2.03 19.35 -23.34
N SER A 434 1.12 18.83 -22.52
CA SER A 434 1.02 19.17 -21.08
C SER A 434 1.74 18.19 -20.16
N ALA A 435 2.37 17.14 -20.70
CA ALA A 435 3.06 16.14 -19.89
C ALA A 435 4.34 16.67 -19.25
N PHE A 436 5.00 17.66 -19.86
CA PHE A 436 6.22 18.28 -19.36
C PHE A 436 6.05 19.78 -19.23
N GLU A 437 6.60 20.33 -18.15
CA GLU A 437 6.62 21.77 -17.91
C GLU A 437 7.97 22.20 -17.37
N VAL A 438 8.42 23.40 -17.75
CA VAL A 438 9.65 23.99 -17.26
C VAL A 438 9.39 25.27 -16.49
N CYS A 439 10.24 25.52 -15.49
CA CYS A 439 10.20 26.75 -14.71
C CYS A 439 11.00 27.87 -15.39
N CYS A 440 10.29 28.92 -15.81
CA CYS A 440 10.84 30.11 -16.47
C CYS A 440 10.85 31.33 -15.55
N SER A 441 11.45 31.19 -14.36
CA SER A 441 11.58 32.27 -13.36
C SER A 441 13.00 32.34 -12.81
N SER A 442 13.38 33.50 -12.27
CA SER A 442 14.69 33.72 -11.63
C SER A 442 14.89 32.93 -10.32
N GLY A 443 13.81 32.42 -9.70
CA GLY A 443 13.83 31.58 -8.51
C GLY A 443 12.76 30.48 -8.51
N ILE A 444 13.02 29.39 -7.78
CA ILE A 444 12.16 28.19 -7.74
C ILE A 444 10.85 28.44 -6.97
N SER A 445 10.88 29.28 -5.93
CA SER A 445 9.73 29.55 -5.06
C SER A 445 8.60 30.35 -5.72
N ARG A 446 8.84 30.94 -6.90
CA ARG A 446 7.84 31.64 -7.74
C ARG A 446 7.98 31.22 -9.19
N CYS A 447 8.07 29.91 -9.42
CA CYS A 447 8.16 29.35 -10.76
C CYS A 447 6.88 29.62 -11.57
N ARG A 448 7.06 30.27 -12.72
CA ARG A 448 6.07 30.23 -13.80
C ARG A 448 6.32 28.97 -14.61
N TRP A 449 5.48 27.96 -14.39
CA TRP A 449 5.49 26.71 -15.14
C TRP A 449 4.88 26.94 -16.51
N VAL A 450 5.62 26.57 -17.56
CA VAL A 450 5.15 26.65 -18.94
C VAL A 450 5.30 25.27 -19.61
N PRO A 451 4.38 24.89 -20.51
CA PRO A 451 4.49 23.65 -21.25
C PRO A 451 5.83 23.53 -22.01
N ALA A 452 6.44 22.36 -21.96
CA ALA A 452 7.64 22.01 -22.69
C ALA A 452 7.33 20.86 -23.67
N PRO A 453 6.92 21.15 -24.92
CA PRO A 453 6.50 20.12 -25.87
C PRO A 453 7.61 19.12 -26.18
N VAL A 454 7.25 17.84 -26.25
CA VAL A 454 8.16 16.77 -26.70
C VAL A 454 8.35 16.86 -28.21
N LEU A 455 9.58 17.12 -28.63
CA LEU A 455 10.00 17.11 -30.05
C LEU A 455 10.24 15.68 -30.54
N ALA A 456 10.97 14.89 -29.74
CA ALA A 456 11.30 13.51 -30.02
C ALA A 456 11.41 12.70 -28.71
N ALA A 457 11.12 11.40 -28.80
CA ALA A 457 11.33 10.44 -27.72
C ALA A 457 11.85 9.14 -28.34
N GLU A 458 13.16 8.94 -28.29
CA GLU A 458 13.87 7.87 -29.00
C GLU A 458 14.85 7.16 -28.05
N GLY A 459 14.84 5.83 -28.08
CA GLY A 459 15.67 5.03 -27.17
C GLY A 459 15.41 5.39 -25.71
N ARG A 460 16.37 6.04 -25.07
CA ARG A 460 16.28 6.50 -23.66
C ARG A 460 16.19 8.02 -23.51
N THR A 461 16.04 8.75 -24.61
CA THR A 461 16.14 10.22 -24.60
C THR A 461 14.81 10.85 -24.98
N VAL A 462 14.40 11.86 -24.23
CA VAL A 462 13.30 12.77 -24.57
C VAL A 462 13.87 14.14 -24.86
N THR A 463 13.59 14.68 -26.03
CA THR A 463 13.99 16.01 -26.46
C THR A 463 12.80 16.96 -26.31
N LEU A 464 12.97 18.00 -25.50
CA LEU A 464 11.92 18.98 -25.16
C LEU A 464 12.25 20.34 -25.77
N ALA A 465 11.23 21.01 -26.30
CA ALA A 465 11.33 22.41 -26.70
C ALA A 465 11.13 23.35 -25.51
N LEU A 466 12.10 24.23 -25.28
CA LEU A 466 12.03 25.29 -24.28
C LEU A 466 11.68 26.61 -24.96
N GLY A 467 10.38 26.83 -25.21
CA GLY A 467 9.86 27.95 -26.00
C GLY A 467 10.19 29.35 -25.45
N GLY A 468 11.43 29.81 -25.63
CA GLY A 468 11.88 31.18 -25.31
C GLY A 468 11.95 31.49 -23.80
N CYS A 469 12.15 30.47 -22.96
CA CYS A 469 12.31 30.62 -21.52
C CYS A 469 13.45 31.60 -21.20
N ALA A 470 13.13 32.80 -20.72
CA ALA A 470 14.10 33.83 -20.34
C ALA A 470 13.78 34.29 -18.90
N PRO A 471 14.59 33.93 -17.88
CA PRO A 471 15.92 33.28 -17.89
C PRO A 471 15.91 31.76 -18.23
N PRO A 472 17.08 31.09 -18.40
CA PRO A 472 17.16 29.66 -18.68
C PRO A 472 16.36 28.80 -17.70
N ALA A 473 15.79 27.70 -18.20
CA ALA A 473 14.95 26.80 -17.41
C ALA A 473 15.67 26.32 -16.15
N ARG A 474 15.06 26.53 -14.98
CA ARG A 474 15.64 26.21 -13.65
C ARG A 474 15.23 24.84 -13.12
N ALA A 475 14.09 24.34 -13.57
CA ALA A 475 13.51 23.08 -13.12
C ALA A 475 12.63 22.51 -14.25
N LEU A 476 12.43 21.20 -14.22
CA LEU A 476 11.63 20.45 -15.18
C LEU A 476 10.74 19.50 -14.38
N ARG A 477 9.44 19.52 -14.64
CA ARG A 477 8.51 18.54 -14.07
C ARG A 477 7.81 17.74 -15.14
N TYR A 478 7.43 16.52 -14.78
CA TYR A 478 6.70 15.58 -15.62
C TYR A 478 5.45 15.07 -14.90
N ALA A 479 4.35 14.96 -15.64
CA ALA A 479 3.06 14.46 -15.15
C ALA A 479 2.58 15.21 -13.89
N TRP A 480 2.88 16.52 -13.80
CA TRP A 480 2.60 17.36 -12.64
C TRP A 480 1.20 17.98 -12.69
N ALA A 481 0.23 17.16 -13.03
CA ALA A 481 -1.17 17.53 -12.98
C ALA A 481 -1.93 16.60 -12.03
N GLU A 482 -3.04 17.10 -11.50
CA GLU A 482 -3.99 16.31 -10.73
C GLU A 482 -4.38 15.05 -11.50
N TRP A 483 -4.73 15.22 -12.79
CA TRP A 483 -5.03 14.18 -13.75
C TRP A 483 -4.05 14.21 -14.93
N PRO A 484 -2.89 13.55 -14.82
CA PRO A 484 -1.80 13.72 -15.78
C PRO A 484 -2.05 13.01 -17.11
N CYS A 485 -2.90 11.97 -17.14
CA CYS A 485 -3.17 11.23 -18.36
C CYS A 485 -4.47 10.43 -18.28
N GLN A 486 -4.98 9.98 -19.44
CA GLN A 486 -6.11 9.05 -19.49
C GLN A 486 -5.68 7.63 -19.09
N TYR A 487 -6.66 6.76 -18.83
CA TYR A 487 -6.44 5.37 -18.47
C TYR A 487 -5.39 4.70 -19.39
N GLN A 488 -4.31 4.20 -18.79
CA GLN A 488 -3.15 3.56 -19.41
C GLN A 488 -2.52 4.35 -20.58
N SER A 489 -2.65 5.67 -20.56
CA SER A 489 -2.32 6.56 -21.69
C SER A 489 -1.44 7.75 -21.29
N CYS A 490 -0.57 7.57 -20.28
CA CYS A 490 0.49 8.52 -19.96
C CYS A 490 1.51 8.67 -21.12
N ALA A 491 2.26 9.77 -21.14
CA ALA A 491 3.14 10.05 -22.27
C ALA A 491 4.26 9.00 -22.39
N LEU A 492 4.87 8.61 -21.26
CA LEU A 492 6.02 7.73 -21.22
C LEU A 492 5.75 6.43 -20.45
N TYR A 493 6.13 5.33 -21.09
CA TYR A 493 6.16 3.98 -20.54
C TYR A 493 7.51 3.33 -20.87
N ASN A 494 7.83 2.21 -20.22
CA ASN A 494 8.86 1.30 -20.74
C ASN A 494 8.26 0.24 -21.68
N THR A 495 9.12 -0.59 -22.25
CA THR A 495 8.75 -1.71 -23.13
C THR A 495 7.93 -2.81 -22.44
N ARG A 496 7.86 -2.81 -21.10
CA ARG A 496 7.01 -3.70 -20.30
C ARG A 496 5.64 -3.10 -19.94
N GLY A 497 5.35 -1.87 -20.40
CA GLY A 497 4.08 -1.21 -20.14
C GLY A 497 3.95 -0.62 -18.73
N LEU A 498 5.06 -0.38 -18.03
CA LEU A 498 5.10 0.35 -16.76
C LEU A 498 5.25 1.86 -17.02
N PRO A 499 4.38 2.72 -16.46
CA PRO A 499 4.41 4.16 -16.68
C PRO A 499 5.59 4.82 -15.95
N ALA A 500 6.17 5.86 -16.56
CA ALA A 500 7.13 6.73 -15.88
C ALA A 500 6.44 7.41 -14.68
N PRO A 501 7.05 7.44 -13.48
CA PRO A 501 6.52 8.20 -12.35
C PRO A 501 6.65 9.71 -12.58
N PRO A 502 5.82 10.55 -11.93
CA PRO A 502 5.96 12.00 -11.94
C PRO A 502 7.24 12.43 -11.22
N PHE A 503 7.82 13.54 -11.66
CA PHE A 503 9.00 14.15 -11.03
C PHE A 503 8.97 15.68 -11.14
N LEU A 504 9.84 16.34 -10.36
CA LEU A 504 10.08 17.79 -10.33
C LEU A 504 11.57 18.11 -10.29
#